data_AF-A0A933WF58-F1
#
_entry.id   AF-A0A933WF58-F1
#
_cell.length_a   1.000
_cell.length_b   1.000
_cell.length_c   1.000
_cell.angle_alpha   90.00
_cell.angle_beta   90.00
_cell.angle_gamma   90.00
#
_symmetry.space_group_name_H-M   'P 1'
#
loop_
_entity.id
_entity.type
_entity.pdbx_description
1 polymer ?
#
loop_
_entity_poly.entity_id
_entity_poly.type
_entity_poly.pdbx_seq_one_letter_code
_entity_poly.pdbx_strand_id
1 'polypeptide(L)'
;MLAIGGSGTGIHRVTLSGRFPFRLTATEASVSFGDVAFEAGQWRRLVHYAEVFGNRSIENWSLEKATSRAKDEVLAAMVMARQAKEKYVAIADYIKNFKAKTVLVLGDYDSSGHSRLRCIKHALMKLGYEPLLIKDIPDHPHHDLPQKVVAIAAISRFIIVDDSSKSGHLLEVQLCKQNSWITILLRAAGQGGSWMTAGASHTSNVIIEIDYDPDTPEKTIADASTWAENKLKELQVKFDNTYPWRMSS
;
A
#
# COMPACT_ATOMS: atom_id res chain seq x y z
N MET A 1 10.60 36.11 -8.06
CA MET A 1 10.41 35.00 -7.10
C MET A 1 8.99 34.51 -7.28
N LEU A 2 8.79 33.24 -7.63
CA LEU A 2 7.47 32.70 -7.94
C LEU A 2 6.73 32.40 -6.63
N ALA A 3 5.57 33.02 -6.41
CA ALA A 3 4.74 32.77 -5.23
C ALA A 3 3.62 31.79 -5.58
N ILE A 4 3.52 30.68 -4.85
CA ILE A 4 2.50 29.65 -5.07
C ILE A 4 1.64 29.57 -3.82
N GLY A 5 0.40 30.04 -3.91
CA GLY A 5 -0.57 29.99 -2.81
C GLY A 5 -1.58 28.85 -2.90
N GLY A 6 -1.71 28.20 -4.06
CA GLY A 6 -2.69 27.12 -4.28
C GLY A 6 -2.09 25.72 -4.14
N SER A 7 -2.95 24.74 -3.88
CA SER A 7 -2.63 23.30 -3.93
C SER A 7 -2.65 22.78 -5.37
N GLY A 8 -1.88 21.73 -5.67
CA GLY A 8 -1.95 21.02 -6.95
C GLY A 8 -1.30 21.76 -8.12
N THR A 9 -0.37 22.68 -7.85
CA THR A 9 0.38 23.37 -8.90
C THR A 9 1.43 22.42 -9.47
N GLY A 10 1.42 22.17 -10.78
CA GLY A 10 2.38 21.26 -11.43
C GLY A 10 3.35 22.01 -12.35
N ILE A 11 4.64 21.68 -12.27
CA ILE A 11 5.67 22.13 -13.20
C ILE A 11 6.25 20.89 -13.88
N HIS A 12 6.04 20.73 -15.18
CA HIS A 12 6.39 19.50 -15.88
C HIS A 12 7.20 19.78 -17.15
N ARG A 13 8.18 18.92 -17.44
CA ARG A 13 8.95 18.88 -18.71
C ARG A 13 9.58 20.23 -19.07
N VAL A 14 10.19 20.89 -18.10
CA VAL A 14 10.88 22.18 -18.30
C VAL A 14 12.29 22.15 -17.75
N THR A 15 13.14 23.02 -18.31
CA THR A 15 14.44 23.34 -17.72
C THR A 15 14.32 24.69 -17.02
N LEU A 16 14.55 24.71 -15.72
CA LEU A 16 14.56 25.91 -14.88
C LEU A 16 16.00 26.33 -14.66
N SER A 17 16.44 27.34 -15.41
CA SER A 17 17.80 27.88 -15.35
C SER A 17 17.87 29.14 -14.47
N GLY A 18 18.94 29.25 -13.67
CA GLY A 18 19.23 30.36 -12.76
C GLY A 18 18.93 30.05 -11.29
N ARG A 19 18.87 31.10 -10.45
CA ARG A 19 18.38 30.95 -9.07
C ARG A 19 16.87 30.92 -9.13
N PHE A 20 16.27 29.75 -8.86
CA PHE A 20 14.81 29.60 -8.88
C PHE A 20 14.23 29.55 -7.46
N PRO A 21 14.08 30.69 -6.76
CA PRO A 21 13.32 30.72 -5.52
C PRO A 21 11.83 30.76 -5.90
N PHE A 22 11.17 29.61 -5.75
CA PHE A 22 9.74 29.61 -5.54
C PHE A 22 9.47 29.66 -4.03
N ARG A 23 8.36 30.27 -3.65
CA ARG A 23 7.90 30.35 -2.27
C ARG A 23 6.46 29.86 -2.22
N LEU A 24 6.22 28.85 -1.40
CA LEU A 24 4.87 28.45 -1.03
C LEU A 24 4.36 29.47 0.00
N THR A 25 3.25 30.16 -0.32
CA THR A 25 2.73 31.27 0.48
C THR A 25 1.58 30.89 1.41
N ALA A 26 1.04 29.68 1.27
CA ALA A 26 -0.04 29.17 2.09
C ALA A 26 0.27 27.76 2.63
N THR A 27 -0.39 27.35 3.70
CA THR A 27 -0.24 26.04 4.35
C THR A 27 -0.68 24.89 3.45
N GLU A 28 -1.73 25.11 2.69
CA GLU A 28 -2.33 24.17 1.74
C GLU A 28 -1.63 24.19 0.38
N ALA A 29 -0.69 25.13 0.16
CA ALA A 29 0.01 25.22 -1.10
C ALA A 29 0.84 23.96 -1.35
N SER A 30 0.81 23.45 -2.58
CA SER A 30 1.69 22.37 -3.00
C SER A 30 2.15 22.58 -4.43
N VAL A 31 3.39 22.18 -4.70
CA VAL A 31 3.95 22.16 -6.04
C VAL A 31 4.55 20.80 -6.35
N SER A 32 4.16 20.21 -7.47
CA SER A 32 4.77 18.99 -8.01
C SER A 32 5.68 19.33 -9.19
N PHE A 33 6.78 18.61 -9.29
CA PHE A 33 7.75 18.67 -10.39
C PHE A 33 7.72 17.31 -11.08
N GLY A 34 7.63 17.28 -12.41
CA GLY A 34 7.77 16.06 -13.20
C GLY A 34 8.67 16.26 -14.41
N ASP A 35 9.75 15.47 -14.52
CA ASP A 35 10.77 15.61 -15.56
C ASP A 35 11.31 17.05 -15.71
N VAL A 36 11.69 17.66 -14.58
CA VAL A 36 12.22 19.03 -14.53
C VAL A 36 13.73 19.02 -14.36
N ALA A 37 14.44 19.74 -15.21
CA ALA A 37 15.88 19.98 -15.04
C ALA A 37 16.10 21.32 -14.33
N PHE A 38 16.77 21.31 -13.18
CA PHE A 38 17.19 22.52 -12.50
C PHE A 38 18.66 22.81 -12.83
N GLU A 39 18.96 24.04 -13.24
CA GLU A 39 20.30 24.47 -13.65
C GLU A 39 20.70 25.77 -12.95
N ALA A 40 21.84 25.79 -12.28
CA ALA A 40 22.36 26.98 -11.63
C ALA A 40 23.89 27.04 -11.76
N GLY A 41 24.40 27.87 -12.67
CA GLY A 41 25.82 27.90 -13.00
C GLY A 41 26.26 26.58 -13.61
N GLN A 42 27.23 25.89 -12.99
CA GLN A 42 27.67 24.56 -13.41
C GLN A 42 26.84 23.42 -12.79
N TRP A 43 25.95 23.70 -11.84
CA TRP A 43 25.12 22.68 -11.20
C TRP A 43 23.90 22.36 -12.07
N ARG A 44 23.64 21.07 -12.30
CA ARG A 44 22.47 20.56 -13.00
C ARG A 44 21.90 19.35 -12.26
N ARG A 45 20.58 19.31 -12.07
CA ARG A 45 19.88 18.16 -11.52
C ARG A 45 18.60 17.89 -12.28
N LEU A 46 18.48 16.67 -12.81
CA LEU A 46 17.23 16.16 -13.36
C LEU A 46 16.37 15.60 -12.23
N VAL A 47 15.13 16.04 -12.14
CA VAL A 47 14.13 15.58 -11.18
C VAL A 47 12.99 14.94 -11.96
N HIS A 48 12.93 13.61 -11.92
CA HIS A 48 11.85 12.86 -12.56
C HIS A 48 10.50 13.10 -11.86
N TYR A 49 10.51 13.13 -10.54
CA TYR A 49 9.35 13.50 -9.74
C TYR A 49 9.78 14.08 -8.39
N ALA A 50 9.12 15.15 -7.96
CA ALA A 50 9.20 15.65 -6.59
C ALA A 50 7.91 16.40 -6.26
N GLU A 51 7.49 16.38 -5.00
CA GLU A 51 6.38 17.20 -4.52
C GLU A 51 6.80 17.96 -3.26
N VAL A 52 6.47 19.24 -3.23
CA VAL A 52 6.83 20.16 -2.15
C VAL A 52 5.56 20.77 -1.59
N PHE A 53 5.38 20.66 -0.27
CA PHE A 53 4.19 21.13 0.43
C PHE A 53 4.50 22.36 1.29
N GLY A 54 3.54 23.28 1.35
CA GLY A 54 3.60 24.51 2.14
C GLY A 54 3.31 24.25 3.62
N ASN A 55 2.68 23.12 3.94
CA ASN A 55 2.40 22.71 5.30
C ASN A 55 3.68 22.27 5.99
N ARG A 56 4.15 23.06 6.96
CA ARG A 56 5.37 22.80 7.75
C ARG A 56 5.04 22.30 9.16
N SER A 57 3.81 21.87 9.43
CA SER A 57 3.46 21.38 10.76
C SER A 57 4.21 20.09 11.08
N ILE A 58 4.65 19.98 12.34
CA ILE A 58 5.36 18.81 12.89
C ILE A 58 4.54 17.52 12.77
N GLU A 59 3.21 17.64 12.74
CA GLU A 59 2.27 16.52 12.61
C GLU A 59 2.25 15.90 11.20
N ASN A 60 2.58 16.71 10.17
CA ASN A 60 2.63 16.29 8.76
C ASN A 60 4.05 15.93 8.29
N TRP A 61 5.09 16.53 8.87
CA TRP A 61 6.50 16.28 8.53
C TRP A 61 7.31 15.72 9.72
N SER A 62 6.71 14.83 10.52
CA SER A 62 7.53 14.13 11.51
C SER A 62 8.63 13.34 10.78
N LEU A 63 9.85 13.42 11.31
CA LEU A 63 11.00 12.67 10.80
C LEU A 63 10.65 11.19 10.66
N GLU A 64 9.85 10.65 11.58
CA GLU A 64 9.31 9.29 11.55
C GLU A 64 8.40 9.01 10.36
N LYS A 65 7.43 9.88 10.02
CA LYS A 65 6.53 9.63 8.88
C LYS A 65 7.24 9.72 7.53
N ALA A 66 8.14 10.69 7.37
CA ALA A 66 8.92 10.84 6.14
C ALA A 66 9.95 9.70 5.97
N THR A 67 10.56 9.27 7.08
CA THR A 67 11.55 8.18 7.10
C THR A 67 10.88 6.81 6.96
N SER A 68 9.69 6.59 7.53
CA SER A 68 8.90 5.36 7.33
C SER A 68 8.58 5.20 5.86
N ARG A 69 7.91 6.19 5.23
CA ARG A 69 7.51 6.11 3.81
C ARG A 69 8.69 5.83 2.88
N ALA A 70 9.82 6.50 3.08
CA ALA A 70 11.02 6.29 2.28
C ALA A 70 11.70 4.92 2.53
N LYS A 71 11.63 4.37 3.74
CA LYS A 71 12.18 3.04 4.08
C LYS A 71 11.28 1.91 3.59
N ASP A 72 9.96 2.10 3.66
CA ASP A 72 8.95 1.11 3.30
C ASP A 72 8.98 0.81 1.78
N GLU A 73 9.13 1.84 0.95
CA GLU A 73 9.30 1.71 -0.50
C GLU A 73 10.61 1.02 -0.89
N VAL A 74 11.68 1.24 -0.13
CA VAL A 74 12.99 0.62 -0.36
C VAL A 74 12.97 -0.87 -0.01
N LEU A 75 12.32 -1.28 1.08
CA LEU A 75 12.22 -2.69 1.44
C LEU A 75 11.36 -3.47 0.45
N ALA A 76 10.21 -2.90 0.08
CA ALA A 76 9.38 -3.40 -1.01
C ALA A 76 10.21 -3.61 -2.28
N ALA A 77 10.96 -2.59 -2.70
CA ALA A 77 11.84 -2.66 -3.86
C ALA A 77 12.94 -3.72 -3.73
N MET A 78 13.50 -3.95 -2.53
CA MET A 78 14.53 -4.97 -2.30
C MET A 78 13.98 -6.40 -2.38
N VAL A 79 12.82 -6.66 -1.76
CA VAL A 79 12.13 -7.97 -1.88
C VAL A 79 11.80 -8.25 -3.34
N MET A 80 11.28 -7.23 -4.04
CA MET A 80 10.95 -7.31 -5.46
C MET A 80 12.18 -7.51 -6.34
N ALA A 81 13.30 -6.81 -6.08
CA ALA A 81 14.54 -6.97 -6.83
C ALA A 81 15.10 -8.40 -6.70
N ARG A 82 15.00 -8.99 -5.51
CA ARG A 82 15.44 -10.38 -5.26
C ARG A 82 14.59 -11.38 -6.05
N GLN A 83 13.28 -11.27 -5.97
CA GLN A 83 12.37 -12.19 -6.67
C GLN A 83 12.37 -11.96 -8.20
N ALA A 84 12.55 -10.72 -8.66
CA ALA A 84 12.72 -10.38 -10.08
C ALA A 84 14.01 -10.99 -10.65
N LYS A 85 15.09 -11.00 -9.87
CA LYS A 85 16.36 -11.65 -10.22
C LYS A 85 16.21 -13.17 -10.33
N GLU A 86 15.39 -13.78 -9.48
CA GLU A 86 15.06 -15.22 -9.56
C GLU A 86 14.18 -15.55 -10.78
N LYS A 87 13.31 -14.62 -11.22
CA LYS A 87 12.41 -14.80 -12.37
C LYS A 87 12.95 -14.23 -13.71
N TYR A 88 14.13 -13.62 -13.75
CA TYR A 88 14.73 -12.94 -14.92
C TYR A 88 13.81 -11.88 -15.59
N VAL A 89 13.11 -11.06 -14.80
CA VAL A 89 12.19 -10.01 -15.30
C VAL A 89 12.68 -8.62 -14.88
N ALA A 90 12.45 -7.59 -15.71
CA ALA A 90 12.71 -6.19 -15.33
C ALA A 90 11.88 -5.78 -14.11
N ILE A 91 12.45 -4.98 -13.20
CA ILE A 91 11.82 -4.68 -11.90
C ILE A 91 10.46 -3.97 -12.05
N ALA A 92 10.28 -3.12 -13.06
CA ALA A 92 9.01 -2.43 -13.30
C ALA A 92 7.90 -3.40 -13.74
N ASP A 93 8.21 -4.31 -14.67
CA ASP A 93 7.28 -5.35 -15.12
C ASP A 93 7.01 -6.36 -14.02
N TYR A 94 8.02 -6.66 -13.20
CA TYR A 94 7.87 -7.46 -12.00
C TYR A 94 6.92 -6.76 -11.03
N ILE A 95 7.12 -5.49 -10.68
CA ILE A 95 6.24 -4.73 -9.79
C ILE A 95 4.80 -4.75 -10.31
N LYS A 96 4.59 -4.48 -11.60
CA LYS A 96 3.25 -4.46 -12.21
C LYS A 96 2.57 -5.83 -12.14
N ASN A 97 3.27 -6.89 -12.54
CA ASN A 97 2.71 -8.24 -12.60
C ASN A 97 2.59 -8.90 -11.21
N PHE A 98 3.54 -8.62 -10.32
CA PHE A 98 3.57 -9.10 -8.95
C PHE A 98 2.45 -8.45 -8.14
N LYS A 99 2.39 -7.11 -8.11
CA LYS A 99 1.29 -6.40 -7.43
C LYS A 99 -0.09 -6.77 -7.99
N ALA A 100 -0.18 -7.19 -9.26
CA ALA A 100 -1.43 -7.64 -9.85
C ALA A 100 -1.91 -9.02 -9.36
N LYS A 101 -1.07 -9.80 -8.67
CA LYS A 101 -1.40 -11.16 -8.20
C LYS A 101 -1.12 -11.38 -6.72
N THR A 102 -0.28 -10.56 -6.10
CA THR A 102 0.13 -10.74 -4.70
C THR A 102 -1.00 -10.39 -3.74
N VAL A 103 -1.32 -11.31 -2.84
CA VAL A 103 -2.30 -11.09 -1.76
C VAL A 103 -1.59 -11.28 -0.43
N LEU A 104 -1.59 -10.27 0.44
CA LEU A 104 -1.04 -10.43 1.78
C LEU A 104 -2.06 -11.12 2.67
N VAL A 105 -1.66 -12.20 3.32
CA VAL A 105 -2.49 -12.98 4.24
C VAL A 105 -1.93 -12.85 5.65
N LEU A 106 -2.78 -12.39 6.56
CA LEU A 106 -2.48 -12.08 7.95
C LEU A 106 -3.41 -12.86 8.89
N GLY A 107 -2.99 -13.04 10.13
CA GLY A 107 -3.78 -13.75 11.14
C GLY A 107 -2.91 -14.39 12.20
N ASP A 108 -3.45 -15.41 12.86
CA ASP A 108 -2.78 -16.13 13.93
C ASP A 108 -1.86 -17.25 13.40
N TYR A 109 -0.66 -17.34 13.97
CA TYR A 109 0.37 -18.30 13.60
C TYR A 109 0.53 -19.44 14.61
N ASP A 110 -0.36 -19.52 15.61
CA ASP A 110 -0.52 -20.73 16.43
C ASP A 110 -1.02 -21.91 15.59
N SER A 111 -1.00 -23.12 16.16
CA SER A 111 -1.24 -24.36 15.41
C SER A 111 -2.57 -24.37 14.63
N SER A 112 -3.66 -23.90 15.23
CA SER A 112 -4.98 -23.84 14.61
C SER A 112 -5.09 -22.68 13.60
N GLY A 113 -4.62 -21.48 13.96
CA GLY A 113 -4.59 -20.31 13.08
C GLY A 113 -3.75 -20.54 11.84
N HIS A 114 -2.56 -21.10 12.00
CA HIS A 114 -1.67 -21.40 10.89
C HIS A 114 -2.26 -22.44 9.93
N SER A 115 -3.07 -23.38 10.43
CA SER A 115 -3.81 -24.30 9.56
C SER A 115 -4.84 -23.57 8.70
N ARG A 116 -5.63 -22.65 9.29
CA ARG A 116 -6.59 -21.81 8.55
C ARG A 116 -5.90 -20.93 7.52
N LEU A 117 -4.80 -20.29 7.89
CA LEU A 117 -3.98 -19.48 6.97
C LEU A 117 -3.49 -20.30 5.77
N ARG A 118 -3.12 -21.57 5.96
CA ARG A 118 -2.75 -22.46 4.85
C ARG A 118 -3.93 -22.81 3.95
N CYS A 119 -5.12 -23.06 4.52
CA CYS A 119 -6.33 -23.27 3.74
C CYS A 119 -6.67 -22.04 2.89
N ILE A 120 -6.61 -20.84 3.49
CA ILE A 120 -6.82 -19.56 2.79
C ILE A 120 -5.80 -19.39 1.66
N LYS A 121 -4.51 -19.63 1.95
CA LYS A 121 -3.43 -19.58 0.96
C LYS A 121 -3.72 -20.52 -0.21
N HIS A 122 -4.13 -21.76 0.06
CA HIS A 122 -4.40 -22.74 -0.99
C HIS A 122 -5.61 -22.35 -1.86
N ALA A 123 -6.67 -21.82 -1.26
CA ALA A 123 -7.84 -21.32 -1.99
C ALA A 123 -7.46 -20.14 -2.91
N LEU A 124 -6.65 -19.19 -2.42
CA LEU A 124 -6.18 -18.06 -3.23
C LEU A 124 -5.29 -18.51 -4.40
N MET A 125 -4.44 -19.51 -4.20
CA MET A 125 -3.61 -20.07 -5.28
C MET A 125 -4.47 -20.68 -6.39
N LYS A 126 -5.57 -21.37 -6.05
CA LYS A 126 -6.52 -21.91 -7.05
C LYS A 126 -7.19 -20.82 -7.89
N LEU A 127 -7.34 -19.61 -7.33
CA LEU A 127 -7.86 -18.43 -8.02
C LEU A 127 -6.80 -17.70 -8.87
N GLY A 128 -5.55 -18.16 -8.86
CA GLY A 128 -4.45 -17.58 -9.64
C GLY A 128 -3.70 -16.45 -8.94
N TYR A 129 -3.94 -16.23 -7.66
CA TYR A 129 -3.19 -15.28 -6.84
C TYR A 129 -1.87 -15.88 -6.33
N GLU A 130 -0.94 -15.02 -5.95
CA GLU A 130 0.32 -15.35 -5.27
C GLU A 130 0.22 -14.90 -3.79
N PRO A 131 -0.41 -15.70 -2.90
CA PRO A 131 -0.59 -15.33 -1.50
C PRO A 131 0.71 -15.39 -0.70
N LEU A 132 0.97 -14.34 0.09
CA LEU A 132 2.11 -14.22 0.99
C LEU A 132 1.66 -14.22 2.45
N LEU A 133 2.23 -15.10 3.26
CA LEU A 133 2.11 -15.00 4.72
C LEU A 133 3.23 -14.11 5.22
N ILE A 134 2.93 -13.15 6.10
CA ILE A 134 3.94 -12.22 6.63
C ILE A 134 5.09 -12.97 7.35
N LYS A 135 4.81 -14.13 7.94
CA LYS A 135 5.82 -15.00 8.58
C LYS A 135 6.79 -15.66 7.58
N ASP A 136 6.36 -15.88 6.33
CA ASP A 136 7.21 -16.49 5.29
C ASP A 136 8.24 -15.49 4.73
N ILE A 137 8.06 -14.20 5.00
CA ILE A 137 8.92 -13.13 4.52
C ILE A 137 10.11 -13.00 5.47
N PRO A 138 11.37 -12.94 5.00
CA PRO A 138 12.51 -12.77 5.89
C PRO A 138 12.44 -11.47 6.69
N ASP A 139 12.84 -11.53 7.96
CA ASP A 139 12.98 -10.33 8.79
C ASP A 139 14.21 -9.53 8.37
N HIS A 140 14.12 -8.21 8.53
CA HIS A 140 15.24 -7.31 8.30
C HIS A 140 15.74 -6.76 9.65
N PRO A 141 17.05 -6.79 9.96
CA PRO A 141 17.58 -6.43 11.29
C PRO A 141 17.24 -5.01 11.77
N HIS A 142 16.86 -4.13 10.85
CA HIS A 142 16.53 -2.72 11.13
C HIS A 142 15.03 -2.41 11.08
N HIS A 143 14.17 -3.43 10.94
CA HIS A 143 12.72 -3.25 10.90
C HIS A 143 12.03 -4.03 12.00
N ASP A 144 11.00 -3.41 12.59
CA ASP A 144 10.06 -4.11 13.44
C ASP A 144 8.96 -4.80 12.60
N LEU A 145 8.15 -5.63 13.26
CA LEU A 145 7.08 -6.39 12.61
C LEU A 145 6.02 -5.48 11.94
N PRO A 146 5.55 -4.38 12.57
CA PRO A 146 4.69 -3.40 11.90
C PRO A 146 5.28 -2.83 10.60
N GLN A 147 6.54 -2.40 10.60
CA GLN A 147 7.21 -1.87 9.40
C GLN A 147 7.25 -2.90 8.28
N LYS A 148 7.49 -4.17 8.62
CA LYS A 148 7.44 -5.28 7.66
C LYS A 148 6.03 -5.44 7.07
N VAL A 149 4.98 -5.41 7.88
CA VAL A 149 3.59 -5.49 7.41
C VAL A 149 3.27 -4.35 6.46
N VAL A 150 3.65 -3.11 6.81
CA VAL A 150 3.39 -1.92 5.99
C VAL A 150 4.06 -2.04 4.62
N ALA A 151 5.35 -2.40 4.58
CA ALA A 151 6.09 -2.53 3.33
C ALA A 151 5.47 -3.57 2.39
N ILE A 152 5.05 -4.71 2.91
CA ILE A 152 4.47 -5.80 2.12
C ILE A 152 3.02 -5.50 1.72
N ALA A 153 2.25 -4.87 2.60
CA ALA A 153 0.88 -4.45 2.31
C ALA A 153 0.84 -3.42 1.16
N ALA A 154 1.79 -2.47 1.11
CA ALA A 154 1.86 -1.45 0.08
C ALA A 154 2.04 -2.01 -1.36
N ILE A 155 2.67 -3.18 -1.45
CA ILE A 155 2.92 -3.87 -2.72
C ILE A 155 1.93 -5.00 -3.02
N SER A 156 1.01 -5.26 -2.10
CA SER A 156 -0.03 -6.26 -2.28
C SER A 156 -1.20 -5.67 -3.06
N ARG A 157 -1.93 -6.54 -3.75
CA ARG A 157 -3.14 -6.19 -4.49
C ARG A 157 -4.27 -5.82 -3.54
N PHE A 158 -4.48 -6.68 -2.55
CA PHE A 158 -5.38 -6.53 -1.42
C PHE A 158 -4.89 -7.41 -0.28
N ILE A 159 -5.51 -7.28 0.88
CA ILE A 159 -5.12 -7.95 2.12
C ILE A 159 -6.27 -8.82 2.59
N ILE A 160 -5.96 -10.04 3.03
CA ILE A 160 -6.88 -10.92 3.76
C ILE A 160 -6.34 -11.08 5.18
N VAL A 161 -7.22 -10.91 6.16
CA VAL A 161 -6.90 -11.10 7.57
C VAL A 161 -7.86 -12.15 8.15
N ASP A 162 -7.32 -13.24 8.70
CA ASP A 162 -8.08 -14.17 9.53
C ASP A 162 -8.23 -13.59 10.95
N ASP A 163 -9.37 -12.94 11.22
CA ASP A 163 -9.76 -12.32 12.50
C ASP A 163 -10.57 -13.31 13.35
N SER A 164 -10.12 -14.58 13.40
CA SER A 164 -10.84 -15.67 14.08
C SER A 164 -10.35 -15.96 15.50
N SER A 165 -9.27 -15.31 15.93
CA SER A 165 -8.54 -15.60 17.18
C SER A 165 -7.82 -14.36 17.67
N LYS A 166 -7.69 -14.17 18.99
CA LYS A 166 -6.95 -13.02 19.56
C LYS A 166 -5.45 -13.19 19.36
N SER A 167 -4.85 -12.46 18.42
CA SER A 167 -3.40 -12.47 18.20
C SER A 167 -2.87 -11.09 17.76
N GLY A 168 -1.60 -11.03 17.37
CA GLY A 168 -0.94 -9.80 16.90
C GLY A 168 -1.61 -9.12 15.70
N HIS A 169 -2.42 -9.86 14.93
CA HIS A 169 -3.15 -9.33 13.77
C HIS A 169 -4.09 -8.17 14.12
N LEU A 170 -4.52 -8.00 15.38
CA LEU A 170 -5.35 -6.86 15.80
C LEU A 170 -4.65 -5.51 15.53
N LEU A 171 -3.33 -5.44 15.70
CA LEU A 171 -2.54 -4.25 15.35
C LEU A 171 -2.47 -4.08 13.83
N GLU A 172 -2.35 -5.19 13.09
CA GLU A 172 -2.27 -5.21 11.64
C GLU A 172 -3.59 -4.72 10.99
N VAL A 173 -4.75 -5.03 11.57
CA VAL A 173 -6.05 -4.48 11.12
C VAL A 173 -6.08 -2.96 11.25
N GLN A 174 -5.51 -2.40 12.32
CA GLN A 174 -5.43 -0.94 12.47
C GLN A 174 -4.50 -0.32 11.42
N LEU A 175 -3.38 -0.97 11.10
CA LEU A 175 -2.50 -0.53 10.01
C LEU A 175 -3.22 -0.54 8.66
N CYS A 176 -4.02 -1.59 8.39
CA CYS A 176 -4.83 -1.68 7.17
C CYS A 176 -5.85 -0.55 7.07
N LYS A 177 -6.52 -0.22 8.18
CA LYS A 177 -7.46 0.90 8.26
C LYS A 177 -6.78 2.25 8.05
N GLN A 178 -5.65 2.49 8.70
CA GLN A 178 -4.92 3.76 8.62
C GLN A 178 -4.40 4.05 7.20
N ASN A 179 -4.01 3.01 6.46
CA ASN A 179 -3.49 3.14 5.10
C ASN A 179 -4.55 2.98 4.01
N SER A 180 -5.82 2.76 4.38
CA SER A 180 -6.93 2.58 3.45
C SER A 180 -6.67 1.49 2.39
N TRP A 181 -6.00 0.40 2.79
CA TRP A 181 -5.82 -0.75 1.90
C TRP A 181 -7.11 -1.56 1.81
N ILE A 182 -7.37 -2.10 0.61
CA ILE A 182 -8.49 -3.01 0.40
C ILE A 182 -8.24 -4.26 1.23
N THR A 183 -9.11 -4.49 2.21
CA THR A 183 -8.91 -5.48 3.25
C THR A 183 -10.17 -6.31 3.43
N ILE A 184 -9.99 -7.62 3.46
CA ILE A 184 -11.03 -8.60 3.76
C ILE A 184 -10.73 -9.16 5.16
N LEU A 185 -11.65 -8.95 6.10
CA LEU A 185 -11.62 -9.54 7.43
C LEU A 185 -12.47 -10.81 7.42
N LEU A 186 -11.81 -11.97 7.53
CA LEU A 186 -12.46 -13.28 7.57
C LEU A 186 -12.65 -13.72 9.02
N ARG A 187 -13.85 -14.17 9.37
CA ARG A 187 -14.19 -14.71 10.70
C ARG A 187 -14.71 -16.14 10.61
N ALA A 188 -13.96 -17.08 11.16
CA ALA A 188 -14.32 -18.49 11.14
C ALA A 188 -15.57 -18.72 11.99
N ALA A 189 -16.63 -19.23 11.38
CA ALA A 189 -17.93 -19.50 12.02
C ALA A 189 -18.48 -18.29 12.82
N GLY A 190 -18.24 -17.06 12.35
CA GLY A 190 -18.69 -15.83 13.03
C GLY A 190 -17.94 -15.49 14.32
N GLN A 191 -16.86 -16.21 14.64
CA GLN A 191 -16.01 -15.88 15.79
C GLN A 191 -15.07 -14.73 15.40
N GLY A 192 -15.29 -13.55 15.98
CA GLY A 192 -14.39 -12.41 15.85
C GLY A 192 -13.26 -12.44 16.88
N GLY A 193 -12.05 -12.08 16.46
CA GLY A 193 -10.88 -11.98 17.31
C GLY A 193 -11.06 -10.91 18.39
N SER A 194 -11.73 -9.80 18.09
CA SER A 194 -12.01 -8.75 19.07
C SER A 194 -13.20 -7.87 18.71
N TRP A 195 -13.91 -7.37 19.73
CA TRP A 195 -14.88 -6.28 19.56
C TRP A 195 -14.24 -4.98 19.05
N MET A 196 -12.92 -4.84 19.21
CA MET A 196 -12.15 -3.68 18.72
C MET A 196 -11.92 -3.69 17.20
N THR A 197 -11.99 -4.87 16.57
CA THR A 197 -11.93 -5.05 15.11
C THR A 197 -13.31 -5.24 14.50
N ALA A 198 -14.31 -5.61 15.31
CA ALA A 198 -15.72 -5.61 14.92
C ALA A 198 -16.18 -4.22 14.46
N GLY A 199 -16.79 -4.16 13.27
CA GLY A 199 -17.28 -2.91 12.70
C GLY A 199 -16.19 -2.03 12.07
N ALA A 200 -14.99 -2.57 11.82
CA ALA A 200 -13.98 -1.89 11.01
C ALA A 200 -14.54 -1.47 9.64
N SER A 201 -15.41 -2.30 9.06
CA SER A 201 -16.14 -2.03 7.81
C SER A 201 -17.18 -0.88 7.92
N HIS A 202 -17.73 -0.59 9.10
CA HIS A 202 -18.70 0.51 9.26
C HIS A 202 -18.10 1.90 9.07
N THR A 203 -16.79 2.02 9.29
CA THR A 203 -16.07 3.30 9.23
C THR A 203 -15.08 3.37 8.07
N SER A 204 -15.04 2.33 7.22
CA SER A 204 -14.11 2.24 6.10
C SER A 204 -14.78 1.60 4.88
N ASN A 205 -14.73 2.30 3.74
CA ASN A 205 -15.29 1.83 2.48
C ASN A 205 -14.41 0.79 1.75
N VAL A 206 -13.21 0.54 2.26
CA VAL A 206 -12.23 -0.41 1.71
C VAL A 206 -12.04 -1.64 2.58
N ILE A 207 -12.83 -1.80 3.65
CA ILE A 207 -12.80 -2.98 4.51
C ILE A 207 -14.16 -3.69 4.42
N ILE A 208 -14.14 -5.01 4.23
CA ILE A 208 -15.31 -5.87 4.37
C ILE A 208 -15.07 -6.90 5.47
N GLU A 209 -16.11 -7.21 6.23
CA GLU A 209 -16.13 -8.29 7.22
C GLU A 209 -17.00 -9.42 6.68
N ILE A 210 -16.46 -10.64 6.63
CA ILE A 210 -17.13 -11.81 6.05
C ILE A 210 -16.92 -13.01 6.96
N ASP A 211 -18.02 -13.68 7.30
CA ASP A 211 -17.97 -14.95 8.01
C ASP A 211 -17.69 -16.09 7.02
N TYR A 212 -16.88 -17.06 7.43
CA TYR A 212 -16.56 -18.22 6.61
C TYR A 212 -16.54 -19.51 7.41
N ASP A 213 -16.78 -20.63 6.74
CA ASP A 213 -16.57 -21.95 7.31
C ASP A 213 -15.10 -22.35 7.09
N PRO A 214 -14.31 -22.59 8.17
CA PRO A 214 -12.91 -22.99 8.03
C PRO A 214 -12.73 -24.35 7.34
N ASP A 215 -13.76 -25.20 7.33
CA ASP A 215 -13.72 -26.51 6.67
C ASP A 215 -14.00 -26.41 5.16
N THR A 216 -14.73 -25.36 4.72
CA THR A 216 -15.09 -25.12 3.32
C THR A 216 -14.87 -23.66 2.86
N PRO A 217 -13.65 -23.11 3.01
CA PRO A 217 -13.41 -21.67 2.84
C PRO A 217 -13.42 -21.21 1.37
N GLU A 218 -13.35 -22.12 0.39
CA GLU A 218 -13.08 -21.79 -1.02
C GLU A 218 -14.10 -20.84 -1.64
N LYS A 219 -15.40 -21.10 -1.42
CA LYS A 219 -16.46 -20.28 -1.98
C LYS A 219 -16.40 -18.85 -1.40
N THR A 220 -16.29 -18.75 -0.08
CA THR A 220 -16.23 -17.45 0.60
C THR A 220 -15.01 -16.66 0.18
N ILE A 221 -13.84 -17.31 0.03
CA ILE A 221 -12.62 -16.65 -0.45
C ILE A 221 -12.77 -16.17 -1.90
N ALA A 222 -13.43 -16.94 -2.76
CA ALA A 222 -13.70 -16.53 -4.15
C ALA A 222 -14.65 -15.31 -4.20
N ASP A 223 -15.72 -15.32 -3.42
CA ASP A 223 -16.67 -14.22 -3.33
C ASP A 223 -15.99 -12.96 -2.75
N ALA A 224 -15.20 -13.12 -1.69
CA ALA A 224 -14.43 -12.04 -1.07
C ALA A 224 -13.37 -11.44 -2.01
N SER A 225 -12.66 -12.29 -2.76
CA SER A 225 -11.69 -11.84 -3.77
C SER A 225 -12.38 -11.06 -4.88
N THR A 226 -13.56 -11.52 -5.33
CA THR A 226 -14.37 -10.82 -6.33
C THR A 226 -14.80 -9.44 -5.83
N TRP A 227 -15.19 -9.32 -4.55
CA TRP A 227 -15.47 -8.03 -3.93
C TRP A 227 -14.25 -7.11 -3.95
N ALA A 228 -13.06 -7.61 -3.60
CA ALA A 228 -11.83 -6.81 -3.59
C ALA A 228 -11.46 -6.31 -4.99
N GLU A 229 -11.60 -7.16 -6.02
CA GLU A 229 -11.39 -6.78 -7.42
C GLU A 229 -12.36 -5.71 -7.90
N ASN A 230 -13.64 -5.83 -7.52
CA ASN A 230 -14.64 -4.82 -7.85
C ASN A 230 -14.36 -3.50 -7.13
N LYS A 231 -13.91 -3.55 -5.87
CA LYS A 231 -13.50 -2.36 -5.12
C LYS A 231 -12.28 -1.67 -5.75
N LEU A 232 -11.30 -2.44 -6.22
CA LEU A 232 -10.15 -1.92 -6.96
C LEU A 232 -10.59 -1.17 -8.23
N LYS A 233 -11.48 -1.77 -9.02
CA LYS A 233 -12.04 -1.12 -10.23
C LYS A 233 -12.80 0.15 -9.90
N GLU A 234 -13.62 0.12 -8.85
CA GLU A 234 -14.36 1.31 -8.37
C GLU A 234 -13.41 2.45 -8.00
N LEU A 235 -12.35 2.15 -7.22
CA LEU A 235 -11.34 3.14 -6.85
C LEU A 235 -10.55 3.63 -8.05
N GLN A 236 -10.21 2.75 -9.00
CA GLN A 236 -9.53 3.13 -10.22
C GLN A 236 -10.36 4.17 -11.00
N VAL A 237 -11.64 3.91 -11.26
CA VAL A 237 -12.52 4.86 -11.95
C VAL A 237 -12.60 6.20 -11.20
N LYS A 238 -12.73 6.17 -9.87
CA LYS A 238 -12.72 7.38 -9.05
C LYS A 238 -11.43 8.17 -9.17
N PHE A 239 -10.28 7.49 -9.12
CA PHE A 239 -8.98 8.12 -9.26
C PHE A 239 -8.71 8.63 -10.66
N ASP A 240 -9.10 7.92 -11.71
CA ASP A 240 -8.91 8.36 -13.10
C ASP A 240 -9.75 9.61 -13.39
N ASN A 241 -10.97 9.68 -12.84
CA ASN A 241 -11.81 10.88 -12.89
C ASN A 241 -11.24 12.04 -12.07
N THR A 242 -10.52 11.76 -10.98
CA THR A 242 -9.94 12.79 -10.09
C THR A 242 -8.59 13.30 -10.58
N TYR A 243 -7.81 12.44 -11.24
CA TYR A 243 -6.42 12.69 -11.65
C TYR A 243 -6.27 12.57 -13.18
N PRO A 244 -6.50 13.68 -13.93
CA PRO A 244 -6.58 13.65 -15.39
C PRO A 244 -5.36 13.07 -16.11
N TRP A 245 -4.17 13.17 -15.51
CA TRP A 245 -2.93 12.65 -16.08
C TRP A 245 -2.85 11.12 -16.12
N ARG A 246 -3.70 10.40 -15.37
CA ARG A 246 -3.75 8.92 -15.41
C ARG A 246 -4.33 8.38 -16.71
N MET A 247 -5.18 9.16 -17.39
CA MET A 247 -5.78 8.76 -18.68
C MET A 247 -4.86 8.99 -19.88
N SER A 248 -3.68 9.57 -19.68
CA SER A 248 -2.73 9.92 -20.75
C SER A 248 -1.55 8.95 -20.91
N SER A 249 -1.62 7.75 -20.34
CA SER A 249 -0.55 6.73 -20.34
C SER A 249 -0.90 5.52 -21.19
#